data_AF-A0AAD3SXQ8-F1
#
_entry.id   AF-A0AAD3SXQ8-F1
#
_cell.length_a   1.000
_cell.length_b   1.000
_cell.length_c   1.000
_cell.angle_alpha   90.00
_cell.angle_beta   90.00
_cell.angle_gamma   90.00
#
_symmetry.space_group_name_H-M   'P 1'
#
loop_
_entity.id
_entity.type
_entity.pdbx_description
1 polymer ?
#
loop_
_entity_poly.entity_id
_entity_poly.type
_entity_poly.pdbx_seq_one_letter_code
_entity_poly.pdbx_strand_id
1 'polypeptide(L)'
;MCQATPHVRDMDHMFLELPFLKDKLEKYISKMTEAGSWSQNAIQQTNGWLREGLKARCITRDLKWGVPVPHEKFKDKVFYVWFDAPIGCLHHSMLHIRVGEVVERP
;
A
#
# COMPACT_ATOMS: atom_id res chain seq x y z
N MET A 1 27.52 -10.44 -12.06
CA MET A 1 27.06 -11.31 -10.96
C MET A 1 28.14 -11.29 -9.88
N CYS A 2 27.85 -10.73 -8.71
CA CYS A 2 28.79 -10.69 -7.61
C CYS A 2 28.89 -12.11 -7.03
N GLN A 3 30.03 -12.78 -7.13
CA GLN A 3 30.23 -14.17 -6.68
C GLN A 3 30.31 -14.33 -5.14
N ALA A 4 29.64 -13.46 -4.38
CA ALA A 4 29.65 -13.50 -2.92
C ALA A 4 28.52 -14.39 -2.39
N THR A 5 28.81 -15.18 -1.35
CA THR A 5 27.82 -16.00 -0.66
C THR A 5 26.88 -15.12 0.16
N PRO A 6 25.55 -15.22 0.00
CA PRO A 6 24.61 -14.51 0.84
C PRO A 6 24.73 -14.97 2.30
N HIS A 7 24.72 -14.03 3.23
CA HIS A 7 24.71 -14.29 4.68
C HIS A 7 23.37 -13.86 5.27
N VAL A 8 22.89 -14.62 6.26
CA VAL A 8 21.65 -14.30 7.00
C VAL A 8 21.91 -13.09 7.90
N ARG A 9 20.97 -12.13 7.93
CA ARG A 9 20.96 -11.02 8.89
C ARG A 9 19.55 -10.86 9.43
N ASP A 10 19.46 -10.69 10.75
CA ASP A 10 18.21 -10.27 11.38
C ASP A 10 17.98 -8.78 11.12
N MET A 11 16.73 -8.45 10.79
CA MET A 11 16.32 -7.10 10.42
C MET A 11 14.91 -6.83 10.93
N ASP A 12 14.72 -5.67 11.54
CA ASP A 12 13.40 -5.22 11.96
C ASP A 12 12.60 -4.71 10.75
N HIS A 13 11.31 -5.05 10.74
CA HIS A 13 10.37 -4.61 9.72
C HIS A 13 9.03 -4.21 10.33
N MET A 14 8.43 -3.16 9.78
CA MET A 14 7.03 -2.83 10.09
C MET A 14 6.08 -3.70 9.26
N PHE A 15 5.01 -4.14 9.90
CA PHE A 15 3.94 -4.92 9.30
C PHE A 15 2.61 -4.17 9.37
N LEU A 16 1.84 -4.25 8.30
CA LEU A 16 0.46 -3.83 8.27
C LEU A 16 -0.42 -5.02 8.65
N GLU A 17 -1.14 -4.89 9.74
CA GLU A 17 -2.05 -5.91 10.26
C GLU A 17 -3.38 -5.91 9.49
N LEU A 18 -3.33 -6.44 8.26
CA LEU A 18 -4.52 -6.67 7.43
C LEU A 18 -5.63 -7.51 8.10
N PRO A 19 -5.36 -8.50 8.97
CA PRO A 19 -6.43 -9.25 9.64
C PRO A 19 -7.44 -8.35 10.37
N PHE A 20 -7.00 -7.29 11.04
CA PHE A 20 -7.91 -6.37 11.76
C PHE A 20 -8.82 -5.55 10.83
N LEU A 21 -8.46 -5.44 9.55
CA LEU A 21 -9.24 -4.70 8.57
C LEU A 21 -10.24 -5.58 7.82
N LYS A 22 -10.18 -6.90 7.99
CA LYS A 22 -10.98 -7.87 7.23
C LYS A 22 -12.48 -7.54 7.25
N ASP A 23 -13.08 -7.38 8.43
CA ASP A 23 -14.51 -7.14 8.57
C ASP A 23 -14.97 -5.83 7.90
N LYS A 24 -14.12 -4.81 7.92
CA LYS A 24 -14.39 -3.53 7.26
C LYS A 24 -14.30 -3.67 5.73
N LEU A 25 -13.33 -4.43 5.25
CA LEU A 25 -13.15 -4.70 3.82
C LEU A 25 -14.30 -5.53 3.26
N GLU A 26 -14.74 -6.57 3.97
CA GLU A 26 -15.88 -7.39 3.57
C GLU A 26 -17.14 -6.53 3.42
N LYS A 27 -17.46 -5.72 4.44
CA LYS A 27 -18.60 -4.79 4.38
C LYS A 27 -18.51 -3.81 3.22
N TYR A 28 -17.32 -3.29 2.94
CA TYR A 28 -17.11 -2.38 1.82
C TYR A 28 -17.32 -3.06 0.47
N ILE A 29 -16.75 -4.26 0.28
CA ILE A 29 -16.86 -5.01 -0.98
C ILE A 29 -18.31 -5.43 -1.25
N SER A 30 -19.05 -5.86 -0.22
CA SER A 30 -20.49 -6.16 -0.36
C SER A 30 -21.27 -4.94 -0.84
N LYS A 31 -21.05 -3.77 -0.23
CA LYS A 31 -21.71 -2.52 -0.64
C LYS A 31 -21.37 -2.13 -2.08
N MET A 32 -20.10 -2.26 -2.49
CA MET A 32 -19.67 -1.92 -3.86
C MET A 32 -20.23 -2.89 -4.90
N THR A 33 -20.43 -4.16 -4.51
CA THR A 33 -21.06 -5.18 -5.35
C THR A 33 -22.54 -4.87 -5.58
N GLU A 34 -23.27 -4.53 -4.52
CA GLU A 34 -24.68 -4.14 -4.60
C GLU A 34 -24.88 -2.87 -5.43
N ALA A 35 -23.96 -1.91 -5.31
CA ALA A 35 -23.97 -0.68 -6.10
C ALA A 35 -23.59 -0.87 -7.57
N GLY A 36 -23.25 -2.09 -8.02
CA GLY A 36 -22.88 -2.39 -9.40
C GLY A 36 -21.60 -1.67 -9.88
N SER A 37 -20.78 -1.18 -8.95
CA SER A 37 -19.63 -0.32 -9.27
C SER A 37 -18.38 -1.10 -9.69
N TRP A 38 -18.36 -2.42 -9.47
CA TRP A 38 -17.19 -3.28 -9.73
C TRP A 38 -17.55 -4.36 -10.76
N SER A 39 -16.57 -4.72 -11.59
CA SER A 39 -16.72 -5.83 -12.53
C SER A 39 -16.75 -7.18 -11.80
N GLN A 40 -17.48 -8.14 -12.38
CA GLN A 40 -17.67 -9.47 -11.77
C GLN A 40 -16.36 -10.22 -11.52
N ASN A 41 -15.37 -10.07 -12.40
CA ASN A 41 -14.05 -10.66 -12.22
C ASN A 41 -13.31 -10.08 -11.01
N ALA A 42 -13.37 -8.77 -10.78
CA ALA A 42 -12.72 -8.12 -9.65
C ALA A 42 -13.31 -8.62 -8.32
N ILE A 43 -14.64 -8.69 -8.24
CA ILE A 43 -15.35 -9.19 -7.06
C ILE A 43 -14.94 -10.65 -6.75
N GLN A 44 -14.95 -11.52 -7.76
CA GLN A 44 -14.57 -12.92 -7.58
C GLN A 44 -13.12 -13.08 -7.11
N GLN A 45 -12.20 -12.35 -7.70
CA GLN A 45 -10.79 -12.37 -7.30
C GLN A 45 -10.65 -11.89 -5.85
N THR A 46 -11.21 -10.74 -5.49
CA THR A 46 -11.12 -10.21 -4.12
C THR A 46 -11.73 -11.16 -3.09
N ASN A 47 -12.87 -11.79 -3.40
CA ASN A 47 -13.49 -12.80 -2.53
C ASN A 47 -12.64 -14.07 -2.39
N GLY A 48 -11.86 -14.44 -3.42
CA GLY A 48 -10.85 -15.50 -3.30
C GLY A 48 -9.80 -15.15 -2.24
N TRP A 49 -9.22 -13.96 -2.31
CA TRP A 49 -8.20 -13.50 -1.37
C TRP A 49 -8.71 -13.37 0.07
N LEU A 50 -9.97 -12.96 0.25
CA LEU A 50 -10.59 -12.89 1.58
C LEU A 50 -10.81 -14.28 2.20
N ARG A 51 -11.18 -15.28 1.38
CA ARG A 51 -11.36 -16.67 1.83
C ARG A 51 -10.05 -17.32 2.27
N GLU A 52 -8.96 -17.04 1.57
CA GLU A 52 -7.61 -17.51 1.96
C GLU A 52 -7.13 -16.93 3.30
N GLY A 53 -7.73 -15.82 3.73
CA GLY A 53 -7.38 -15.12 4.95
C GLY A 53 -6.30 -14.07 4.73
N LEU A 54 -6.60 -12.84 5.15
CA LEU A 54 -5.65 -11.74 5.08
C LEU A 54 -4.54 -11.96 6.11
N LYS A 55 -3.28 -11.92 5.66
CA LYS A 55 -2.10 -12.05 6.52
C LYS A 55 -1.44 -10.70 6.69
N ALA A 56 -0.77 -10.47 7.81
CA ALA A 56 0.05 -9.27 7.99
C ALA A 56 1.08 -9.16 6.85
N ARG A 57 1.27 -7.95 6.32
CA ARG A 57 2.18 -7.69 5.19
C ARG A 57 3.28 -6.72 5.61
N CYS A 58 4.52 -7.06 5.28
CA CYS A 58 5.66 -6.18 5.54
C CYS A 58 5.63 -4.97 4.61
N ILE A 59 5.60 -3.77 5.20
CA ILE A 59 5.49 -2.48 4.50
C ILE A 59 6.81 -1.71 4.40
N THR A 60 7.92 -2.28 4.88
CA THR A 60 9.25 -1.63 4.86
C THR A 60 10.25 -2.43 4.06
N ARG A 61 11.22 -1.76 3.44
CA ARG A 61 12.32 -2.39 2.69
C ARG A 61 13.65 -1.72 3.00
N ASP A 62 14.70 -2.53 2.99
CA ASP A 62 16.09 -2.10 3.12
C ASP A 62 16.63 -1.66 1.76
N LEU A 63 16.12 -0.52 1.28
CA LEU A 63 16.55 0.11 0.05
C LEU A 63 16.92 1.56 0.32
N LYS A 64 17.89 2.07 -0.43
CA LYS A 64 18.31 3.48 -0.34
C LYS A 64 17.40 4.43 -1.12
N TRP A 65 16.58 3.90 -2.04
CA TRP A 65 15.73 4.67 -2.93
C TRP A 65 14.26 4.35 -2.67
N GLY A 66 13.49 5.35 -2.25
CA GLY A 66 12.08 5.23 -1.91
C GLY A 66 11.65 6.32 -0.92
N VAL A 67 10.39 6.26 -0.47
CA VAL A 67 9.86 7.19 0.55
C VAL A 67 10.38 6.78 1.93
N PRO A 68 11.08 7.66 2.66
CA PRO A 68 11.65 7.33 3.97
C PRO A 68 10.54 7.12 5.01
N VAL A 69 10.75 6.17 5.91
CA VAL A 69 9.81 5.91 7.01
C VAL A 69 10.00 6.97 8.11
N PRO A 70 8.97 7.75 8.50
CA PRO A 70 9.08 8.80 9.51
C PRO A 70 9.02 8.20 10.94
N HIS A 71 9.92 7.26 11.24
CA HIS A 71 10.00 6.60 12.54
C HIS A 71 11.46 6.41 12.94
N GLU A 72 11.81 6.71 14.20
CA GLU A 72 13.21 6.77 14.61
C GLU A 72 13.96 5.44 14.47
N LYS A 73 13.29 4.32 14.72
CA LYS A 73 13.86 2.97 14.55
C LYS A 73 14.03 2.54 13.09
N PHE A 74 13.47 3.27 12.12
CA PHE A 74 13.42 2.88 10.71
C PHE A 74 13.97 3.96 9.77
N LYS A 75 14.83 4.86 10.29
CA LYS A 75 15.39 5.98 9.50
C LYS A 75 16.13 5.54 8.24
N ASP A 76 16.77 4.37 8.26
CA ASP A 76 17.51 3.83 7.12
C ASP A 76 16.64 2.95 6.20
N LYS A 77 15.33 2.90 6.43
CA LYS A 77 14.39 2.09 5.64
C LYS A 77 13.44 2.97 4.85
N VAL A 78 12.97 2.42 3.74
CA VAL A 78 11.95 3.04 2.91
C VAL A 78 10.66 2.22 2.95
N PHE A 79 9.54 2.86 2.64
CA PHE A 79 8.29 2.15 2.42
C PHE A 79 8.40 1.22 1.22
N TYR A 80 7.71 0.09 1.32
CA TYR A 80 7.58 -0.85 0.22
C TYR A 80 6.68 -0.24 -0.86
N VAL A 81 7.16 -0.22 -2.11
CA VAL A 81 6.50 0.42 -3.25
C VAL A 81 5.00 0.08 -3.41
N TRP A 82 4.59 -1.14 -3.08
CA TRP A 82 3.18 -1.56 -3.21
C TRP A 82 2.27 -0.96 -2.13
N PHE A 83 2.85 -0.47 -1.04
CA PHE A 83 2.13 0.21 0.03
C PHE A 83 1.93 1.69 -0.29
N ASP A 84 2.94 2.41 -0.79
CA ASP A 84 2.88 3.85 -1.04
C ASP A 84 2.47 4.22 -2.48
N ALA A 85 2.56 3.31 -3.46
CA ALA A 85 2.11 3.60 -4.83
C ALA A 85 0.66 4.12 -4.93
N PRO A 86 -0.34 3.54 -4.23
CA PRO A 86 -1.70 4.09 -4.24
C PRO A 86 -1.80 5.50 -3.63
N ILE A 87 -0.93 5.82 -2.65
CA ILE A 87 -0.85 7.15 -2.02
C ILE A 87 -0.28 8.19 -3.01
N GLY A 88 0.58 7.75 -3.93
CA GLY A 88 1.09 8.59 -5.02
C GLY A 88 -0.03 9.12 -5.93
N CYS A 89 -1.06 8.32 -6.21
CA CYS A 89 -2.22 8.78 -6.97
C CYS A 89 -2.95 9.94 -6.27
N LEU A 90 -3.13 9.86 -4.94
CA LEU A 90 -3.76 10.93 -4.16
C LEU A 90 -2.92 12.21 -4.18
N HIS A 91 -1.60 12.10 -4.00
CA HIS A 91 -0.69 13.25 -4.07
C HIS A 91 -0.72 13.91 -5.45
N HIS A 92 -0.78 13.12 -6.52
CA HIS A 92 -0.87 13.66 -7.87
C HIS A 92 -2.16 14.48 -8.07
N SER A 93 -3.30 13.94 -7.65
CA SER A 93 -4.58 14.67 -7.70
C SER A 93 -4.56 15.95 -6.86
N MET A 94 -4.01 15.90 -5.64
CA MET A 94 -3.89 17.09 -4.79
C MET A 94 -2.98 18.16 -5.39
N LEU A 95 -1.85 17.77 -6.00
CA LEU A 95 -0.95 18.70 -6.67
C LEU A 95 -1.63 19.35 -7.87
N HIS A 96 -2.37 18.57 -8.66
CA HIS A 96 -3.10 19.10 -9.81
C HIS A 96 -4.15 20.14 -9.39
N ILE A 97 -4.94 19.87 -8.34
CA ILE A 97 -5.92 20.83 -7.79
C ILE A 97 -5.21 22.10 -7.30
N ARG A 98 -4.10 21.95 -6.56
CA ARG A 98 -3.36 23.10 -6.02
C ARG A 98 -2.69 23.94 -7.10
N VAL A 99 -2.22 23.33 -8.19
CA VAL A 99 -1.71 24.07 -9.36
C VAL A 99 -2.85 24.76 -10.10
N GLY A 100 -4.01 24.11 -10.27
CA GLY A 100 -5.21 24.73 -10.83
C GLY A 100 -5.66 25.96 -10.05
N GLU A 101 -5.71 25.88 -8.71
CA GLU A 101 -6.04 27.03 -7.85
C GLU A 101 -4.99 28.15 -7.84
N VAL A 102 -3.74 27.87 -8.25
CA VAL A 102 -2.69 28.91 -8.38
C VAL A 102 -2.74 29.55 -9.77
N VAL A 103 -3.13 28.81 -10.82
CA VAL A 103 -3.27 29.31 -12.19
C VAL A 103 -4.57 30.09 -12.38
N GLU A 104 -5.63 29.79 -11.62
CA GLU A 104 -6.92 30.50 -11.70
C GLU A 104 -7.06 31.69 -10.75
N ARG A 105 -6.03 32.05 -9.97
CA ARG A 105 -6.02 33.33 -9.25
C ARG A 105 -5.53 34.44 -10.19
N PRO A 106 -6.30 35.55 -10.36
CA PRO A 106 -5.93 36.65 -11.23
C PRO A 106 -4.67 37.40 -10.76
#